data_AF-A0A934FYV1-F1
#
_entry.id   AF-A0A934FYV1-F1
#
_cell.length_a   1.000
_cell.length_b   1.000
_cell.length_c   1.000
_cell.angle_alpha   90.00
_cell.angle_beta   90.00
_cell.angle_gamma   90.00
#
_symmetry.space_group_name_H-M   'P 1'
#
loop_
_entity.id
_entity.type
_entity.pdbx_description
1 polymer ?
#
loop_
_entity_poly.entity_id
_entity_poly.type
_entity_poly.pdbx_seq_one_letter_code
_entity_poly.pdbx_strand_id
1 'polypeptide(L)'
;MLIDTGYRADAVYEFCRRHPGRAIPVKGHDRQEKPLKSATIDITVRGKTIKNGLQLWHVDTDYFKSWVHGRLNWDATQPGAWHLPEDATDDYCRQLVNESVIVSPNGKRTWKEHGANHYLDCEMLNASAAYMLQVHRLRPKGATDQAVTGRRVISKGIEV
;
A
#
# COMPACT_ATOMS: atom_id res chain seq x y z
N MET A 1 -11.97 1.25 1.06
CA MET A 1 -11.16 2.30 1.69
C MET A 1 -10.37 1.70 2.84
N LEU A 2 -9.11 2.08 2.96
CA LEU A 2 -8.27 1.72 4.11
C LEU A 2 -8.42 2.80 5.18
N ILE A 3 -8.49 2.41 6.44
CA ILE A 3 -8.65 3.34 7.58
C ILE A 3 -7.57 3.03 8.59
N ASP A 4 -6.71 4.01 8.86
CA ASP A 4 -5.65 3.86 9.84
C ASP A 4 -6.21 3.68 11.26
N THR A 5 -5.53 2.85 12.04
CA THR A 5 -5.89 2.50 13.42
C THR A 5 -4.98 3.16 14.46
N GLY A 6 -4.05 4.02 14.03
CA GLY A 6 -3.13 4.76 14.89
C GLY A 6 -3.84 5.72 15.86
N TYR A 7 -5.05 6.17 15.52
CA TYR A 7 -5.92 6.95 16.41
C TYR A 7 -7.28 6.28 16.60
N ARG A 8 -7.68 6.06 17.87
CA ARG A 8 -8.98 5.46 18.27
C ARG A 8 -9.31 4.15 17.53
N ALA A 9 -8.39 3.18 17.61
CA ALA A 9 -8.53 1.87 16.98
C ALA A 9 -9.90 1.20 17.20
N ASP A 10 -10.46 1.25 18.41
CA ASP A 10 -11.77 0.64 18.70
C ASP A 10 -12.91 1.22 17.86
N ALA A 11 -12.92 2.54 17.66
CA ALA A 11 -13.93 3.21 16.85
C ALA A 11 -13.76 2.87 15.36
N VAL A 12 -12.51 2.73 14.91
CA VAL A 12 -12.18 2.30 13.55
C VAL A 12 -12.64 0.87 13.32
N TYR A 13 -12.35 -0.04 14.25
CA TYR A 13 -12.82 -1.42 14.17
C TYR A 13 -14.34 -1.49 14.12
N GLU A 14 -15.02 -0.77 15.00
CA GLU A 14 -16.49 -0.72 15.01
C GLU A 14 -17.07 -0.14 13.72
N PHE A 15 -16.46 0.89 13.15
CA PHE A 15 -16.86 1.41 11.85
C PHE A 15 -16.65 0.36 10.74
N CYS A 16 -15.51 -0.31 10.70
CA CYS A 16 -15.21 -1.32 9.68
C CYS A 16 -16.10 -2.57 9.81
N ARG A 17 -16.47 -2.99 11.02
CA ARG A 17 -17.45 -4.07 11.25
C ARG A 17 -18.80 -3.77 10.60
N ARG A 18 -19.23 -2.50 10.65
CA ARG A 18 -20.50 -2.06 10.04
C ARG A 18 -20.43 -1.90 8.52
N HIS A 19 -19.22 -1.92 7.93
CA HIS A 19 -19.00 -1.68 6.49
C HIS A 19 -18.09 -2.73 5.85
N PRO A 20 -18.43 -4.03 5.94
CA PRO A 20 -17.61 -5.10 5.40
C PRO A 20 -17.41 -4.94 3.88
N GLY A 21 -16.19 -5.21 3.41
CA GLY A 21 -15.82 -5.07 1.99
C GLY A 21 -15.67 -3.63 1.49
N ARG A 22 -16.14 -2.62 2.26
CA ARG A 22 -16.02 -1.20 1.91
C ARG A 22 -14.97 -0.49 2.76
N ALA A 23 -14.91 -0.78 4.05
CA ALA A 23 -13.92 -0.23 4.97
C ALA A 23 -13.06 -1.34 5.57
N ILE A 24 -11.75 -1.12 5.56
CA ILE A 24 -10.76 -2.10 6.01
C ILE A 24 -9.82 -1.40 7.00
N PRO A 25 -9.72 -1.89 8.24
CA PRO A 25 -8.82 -1.30 9.22
C PRO A 25 -7.36 -1.67 8.87
N VAL A 26 -6.48 -0.70 9.03
CA VAL A 26 -5.05 -0.82 8.73
C VAL A 26 -4.21 -0.41 9.92
N LYS A 27 -3.09 -1.11 10.12
CA LYS A 27 -2.04 -0.71 11.06
C LYS A 27 -0.71 -0.62 10.32
N GLY A 28 -0.12 0.57 10.32
CA GLY A 28 1.23 0.79 9.80
C GLY A 28 2.31 0.12 10.65
N HIS A 29 3.37 -0.33 9.99
CA HIS A 29 4.63 -0.75 10.61
C HIS A 29 5.79 -0.16 9.81
N ASP A 30 6.87 0.22 10.49
CA ASP A 30 8.04 0.83 9.85
C ASP A 30 8.60 -0.04 8.72
N ARG A 31 8.67 -1.36 8.94
CA ARG A 31 9.16 -2.31 7.95
C ARG A 31 8.57 -3.70 8.19
N GLN A 32 8.29 -4.42 7.13
CA GLN A 32 7.78 -5.78 7.17
C GLN A 32 8.45 -6.67 6.10
N GLU A 33 8.27 -7.98 6.23
CA GLU A 33 8.74 -8.94 5.20
C GLU A 33 7.95 -8.80 3.89
N LYS A 34 6.66 -8.47 4.01
CA LYS A 34 5.74 -8.29 2.88
C LYS A 34 5.13 -6.89 2.98
N PRO A 35 4.92 -6.19 1.85
CA PRO A 35 4.31 -4.86 1.86
C PRO A 35 2.94 -4.81 2.53
N LEU A 36 2.14 -5.88 2.37
CA LEU A 36 0.86 -6.05 3.01
C LEU A 36 0.74 -7.44 3.63
N LYS A 37 0.17 -7.50 4.85
CA LYS A 37 -0.15 -8.76 5.54
C LYS A 37 -1.47 -8.62 6.27
N SER A 38 -2.41 -9.55 6.06
CA SER A 38 -3.66 -9.58 6.81
C SER A 38 -3.55 -10.45 8.07
N ALA A 39 -4.29 -10.07 9.11
CA ALA A 39 -4.47 -10.83 10.34
C ALA A 39 -5.96 -10.79 10.73
N THR A 40 -6.52 -11.93 11.15
CA THR A 40 -7.89 -11.96 11.66
C THR A 40 -7.88 -11.52 13.12
N ILE A 41 -8.65 -10.47 13.45
CA ILE A 41 -8.69 -9.91 14.82
C ILE A 41 -9.89 -10.39 15.63
N ASP A 42 -10.99 -10.76 14.96
CA ASP A 42 -12.15 -11.30 15.63
C ASP A 42 -11.93 -12.78 15.97
N ILE A 43 -11.68 -13.04 17.27
CA ILE A 43 -11.53 -14.37 17.85
C ILE A 43 -12.68 -14.64 18.82
N THR A 44 -13.16 -15.88 18.83
CA THR A 44 -14.10 -16.37 19.83
C THR A 44 -13.45 -16.43 21.21
N VAL A 45 -14.25 -16.49 22.27
CA VAL A 45 -13.78 -16.67 23.66
C VAL A 45 -12.88 -17.92 23.82
N ARG A 46 -13.04 -18.91 22.92
CA ARG A 46 -12.23 -20.14 22.88
C ARG A 46 -11.01 -20.04 21.95
N GLY A 47 -10.63 -18.84 21.53
CA GLY A 47 -9.45 -18.59 20.69
C GLY A 47 -9.58 -18.99 19.22
N LYS A 48 -10.74 -19.48 18.77
CA LYS A 48 -10.96 -19.78 17.34
C LYS A 48 -11.29 -18.49 16.58
N THR A 49 -10.69 -18.29 15.42
CA THR A 49 -11.03 -17.18 14.51
C THR A 49 -12.49 -17.26 14.08
N ILE A 50 -13.17 -16.11 14.08
CA ILE A 50 -14.54 -16.02 13.60
C ILE A 50 -14.51 -16.05 12.07
N LYS A 51 -15.29 -16.94 11.46
CA LYS A 51 -15.43 -17.02 10.00
C LYS A 51 -16.01 -15.68 9.50
N ASN A 52 -15.33 -15.06 8.54
CA ASN A 52 -15.65 -13.71 8.05
C ASN A 52 -15.57 -12.62 9.13
N GLY A 53 -14.80 -12.87 10.20
CA GLY A 53 -14.48 -11.85 11.20
C GLY A 53 -13.66 -10.71 10.60
N LEU A 54 -13.60 -9.59 11.32
CA LEU A 54 -12.86 -8.42 10.89
C LEU A 54 -11.37 -8.78 10.68
N GLN A 55 -10.84 -8.36 9.54
CA GLN A 55 -9.42 -8.52 9.20
C GLN A 55 -8.70 -7.19 9.34
N LEU A 56 -7.64 -7.17 10.15
CA LEU A 56 -6.68 -6.07 10.23
C LEU A 56 -5.61 -6.27 9.16
N TRP A 57 -5.36 -5.24 8.37
CA TRP A 57 -4.27 -5.24 7.40
C TRP A 57 -3.07 -4.49 7.94
N HIS A 58 -1.91 -5.13 7.92
CA HIS A 58 -0.63 -4.54 8.27
C HIS A 58 0.04 -3.99 7.02
N VAL A 59 0.43 -2.73 7.05
CA VAL A 59 1.04 -1.99 5.93
C VAL A 59 2.49 -1.67 6.23
N ASP A 60 3.39 -2.01 5.30
CA ASP A 60 4.79 -1.58 5.35
C ASP A 60 4.90 -0.11 4.92
N THR A 61 5.09 0.76 5.91
CA THR A 61 5.09 2.21 5.69
C THR A 61 6.34 2.65 4.93
N ASP A 62 7.53 2.08 5.18
CA ASP A 62 8.74 2.39 4.43
C ASP A 62 8.58 2.07 2.95
N TYR A 63 8.00 0.90 2.63
CA TYR A 63 7.77 0.49 1.25
C TYR A 63 6.86 1.48 0.51
N PHE A 64 5.69 1.79 1.07
CA PHE A 64 4.70 2.61 0.37
C PHE A 64 5.06 4.10 0.36
N LYS A 65 5.67 4.65 1.43
CA LYS A 65 6.20 6.02 1.40
C LYS A 65 7.32 6.16 0.38
N SER A 66 8.24 5.18 0.33
CA SER A 66 9.30 5.14 -0.70
C SER A 66 8.70 5.04 -2.11
N TRP A 67 7.62 4.28 -2.29
CA TRP A 67 6.94 4.16 -3.59
C TRP A 67 6.34 5.50 -4.04
N VAL A 68 5.65 6.22 -3.14
CA VAL A 68 5.09 7.56 -3.44
C VAL A 68 6.21 8.54 -3.76
N HIS A 69 7.22 8.65 -2.89
CA HIS A 69 8.38 9.54 -3.09
C HIS A 69 9.16 9.24 -4.38
N GLY A 70 9.31 7.97 -4.74
CA GLY A 70 9.94 7.56 -6.00
C GLY A 70 9.21 8.09 -7.23
N ARG A 71 7.87 8.19 -7.16
CA ARG A 71 7.03 8.69 -8.26
C ARG A 71 7.05 10.22 -8.37
N LEU A 72 7.32 10.94 -7.28
CA LEU A 72 7.45 12.41 -7.30
C LEU A 72 8.56 12.88 -8.26
N ASN A 73 9.60 12.06 -8.42
CA ASN A 73 10.77 12.38 -9.25
C ASN A 73 10.67 11.84 -10.69
N TRP A 74 9.55 11.23 -11.07
CA TRP A 74 9.37 10.74 -12.44
C TRP A 74 9.04 11.86 -13.40
N ASP A 75 9.54 11.72 -14.62
CA ASP A 75 9.20 12.62 -15.71
C ASP A 75 7.69 12.54 -16.01
N ALA A 76 7.03 13.69 -16.09
CA ALA A 76 5.59 13.79 -16.24
C ALA A 76 5.04 13.16 -17.54
N THR A 77 5.89 12.93 -18.54
CA THR A 77 5.51 12.32 -19.82
C THR A 77 5.64 10.80 -19.81
N GLN A 78 6.26 10.22 -18.78
CA GLN A 78 6.49 8.78 -18.71
C GLN A 78 5.23 8.02 -18.27
N PRO A 79 4.95 6.84 -18.84
CA PRO A 79 3.87 5.99 -18.38
C PRO A 79 3.98 5.66 -16.89
N GLY A 80 2.94 6.02 -16.13
CA GLY A 80 2.92 5.87 -14.68
C GLY A 80 3.51 7.06 -13.91
N ALA A 81 3.81 8.17 -14.58
CA ALA A 81 4.04 9.44 -13.91
C ALA A 81 2.92 9.76 -12.92
N TRP A 82 3.27 10.44 -11.85
CA TRP A 82 2.32 10.87 -10.85
C TRP A 82 1.85 12.28 -11.17
N HIS A 83 0.54 12.42 -11.38
CA HIS A 83 -0.09 13.66 -11.76
C HIS A 83 -0.92 14.18 -10.60
N LEU A 84 -0.84 15.49 -10.38
CA LEU A 84 -1.68 16.19 -9.43
C LEU A 84 -2.90 16.79 -10.15
N PRO A 85 -4.07 16.83 -9.49
CA PRO A 85 -5.17 17.68 -9.91
C PRO A 85 -4.74 19.15 -10.02
N GLU A 86 -5.38 19.90 -10.91
CA GLU A 86 -5.09 21.33 -11.13
C GLU A 86 -5.34 22.18 -9.88
N ASP A 87 -6.27 21.76 -9.02
CA ASP A 87 -6.64 22.40 -7.77
C ASP A 87 -5.81 21.93 -6.56
N ALA A 88 -4.73 21.17 -6.77
CA ALA A 88 -3.82 20.78 -5.71
C ALA A 88 -3.15 22.00 -5.06
N THR A 89 -3.27 22.10 -3.73
CA THR A 89 -2.74 23.25 -2.98
C THR A 89 -1.25 23.11 -2.67
N ASP A 90 -0.57 24.24 -2.48
CA ASP A 90 0.82 24.27 -2.00
C ASP A 90 1.00 23.57 -0.64
N ASP A 91 0.01 23.64 0.24
CA ASP A 91 0.04 22.95 1.53
C ASP A 91 0.07 21.43 1.34
N TYR A 92 -0.81 20.91 0.47
CA TYR A 92 -0.82 19.50 0.10
C TYR A 92 0.55 19.06 -0.44
N CYS A 93 1.10 19.79 -1.41
CA CYS A 93 2.42 19.52 -1.99
C CYS A 93 3.53 19.54 -0.94
N ARG A 94 3.50 20.51 -0.02
CA ARG A 94 4.49 20.63 1.06
C ARG A 94 4.43 19.43 2.02
N GLN A 95 3.23 19.05 2.47
CA GLN A 95 3.09 17.95 3.43
C GLN A 95 3.55 16.60 2.85
N LEU A 96 3.49 16.40 1.53
CA LEU A 96 3.99 15.19 0.87
C LEU A 96 5.51 15.02 0.98
N VAL A 97 6.25 16.11 1.08
CA VAL A 97 7.72 16.13 1.17
C VAL A 97 8.24 16.52 2.55
N ASN A 98 7.35 16.78 3.51
CA ASN A 98 7.70 17.11 4.90
C ASN A 98 8.21 15.92 5.73
N GLU A 99 8.44 14.78 5.11
CA GLU A 99 9.07 13.62 5.71
C GLU A 99 10.20 13.15 4.79
N SER A 100 11.35 12.81 5.33
CA SER A 100 12.49 12.35 4.52
C SER A 100 13.20 11.17 5.15
N VAL A 101 13.75 10.30 4.31
CA VAL A 101 14.59 9.20 4.76
C VAL A 101 15.96 9.71 5.22
N ILE A 102 16.33 9.37 6.45
CA ILE A 102 17.68 9.54 6.98
C ILE A 102 18.33 8.15 7.09
N VAL A 103 19.58 8.07 6.64
CA VAL A 103 20.41 6.87 6.78
C VAL A 103 21.44 7.12 7.86
N SER A 104 21.35 6.39 8.97
CA SER A 104 22.36 6.47 10.04
C SER A 104 23.67 5.78 9.61
N PRO A 105 24.79 6.04 10.31
CA PRO A 105 26.10 5.46 9.94
C PRO A 105 26.14 3.93 9.87
N ASN A 106 25.26 3.25 10.62
CA ASN A 106 25.08 1.79 10.59
C ASN A 106 24.20 1.30 9.43
N GLY A 107 23.83 2.17 8.48
CA GLY A 107 22.99 1.85 7.33
C GLY A 107 21.48 1.74 7.63
N LYS A 108 21.05 1.97 8.87
CA LYS A 108 19.62 1.94 9.20
C LYS A 108 18.91 3.15 8.56
N ARG A 109 17.88 2.86 7.77
CA ARG A 109 16.97 3.85 7.21
C ARG A 109 15.87 4.18 8.20
N THR A 110 15.55 5.45 8.38
CA THR A 110 14.45 5.89 9.23
C THR A 110 13.82 7.14 8.63
N TRP A 111 12.50 7.20 8.62
CA TRP A 111 11.79 8.39 8.17
C TRP A 111 11.79 9.44 9.28
N LYS A 112 12.16 10.67 8.93
CA LYS A 112 12.13 11.81 9.84
C LYS A 112 11.11 12.82 9.36
N GLU A 113 10.20 13.19 10.24
CA GLU A 113 9.21 14.25 10.06
C GLU A 113 9.85 15.63 10.29
N HIS A 114 9.50 16.59 9.44
CA HIS A 114 9.94 17.98 9.50
C HIS A 114 8.77 18.96 9.71
N GLY A 115 7.53 18.47 9.67
CA GLY A 115 6.30 19.23 9.80
C GLY A 115 5.08 18.34 9.60
N ALA A 116 3.91 18.93 9.38
CA ALA A 116 2.70 18.18 9.07
C ALA A 116 2.91 17.33 7.80
N ASN A 117 2.55 16.05 7.87
CA ASN A 117 2.75 15.04 6.82
C ASN A 117 1.48 14.21 6.54
N HIS A 118 0.31 14.65 7.01
CA HIS A 118 -0.92 13.86 6.98
C HIS A 118 -1.31 13.43 5.55
N TYR A 119 -1.00 14.25 4.55
CA TYR A 119 -1.24 13.92 3.15
C TYR A 119 -0.31 12.83 2.61
N LEU A 120 0.94 12.73 3.10
CA LEU A 120 1.82 11.63 2.72
C LEU A 120 1.29 10.28 3.24
N ASP A 121 0.82 10.24 4.48
CA ASP A 121 0.21 9.03 5.04
C ASP A 121 -1.09 8.67 4.28
N CYS A 122 -1.87 9.65 3.85
CA CYS A 122 -3.05 9.43 3.03
C CYS A 122 -2.69 8.83 1.65
N GLU A 123 -1.72 9.41 0.94
CA GLU A 123 -1.25 8.90 -0.36
C GLU A 123 -0.62 7.50 -0.24
N MET A 124 0.13 7.25 0.84
CA MET A 124 0.67 5.94 1.15
C MET A 124 -0.45 4.90 1.32
N LEU A 125 -1.53 5.24 2.03
CA LEU A 125 -2.69 4.34 2.18
C LEU A 125 -3.46 4.16 0.86
N ASN A 126 -3.58 5.20 0.03
CA ASN A 126 -4.16 5.09 -1.31
C ASN A 126 -3.34 4.12 -2.19
N ALA A 127 -2.02 4.25 -2.19
CA ALA A 127 -1.11 3.34 -2.88
C ALA A 127 -1.21 1.90 -2.34
N SER A 128 -1.33 1.75 -1.02
CA SER A 128 -1.55 0.46 -0.36
C SER A 128 -2.86 -0.19 -0.79
N ALA A 129 -3.94 0.58 -0.90
CA ALA A 129 -5.24 0.11 -1.37
C ALA A 129 -5.18 -0.32 -2.84
N ALA A 130 -4.51 0.46 -3.69
CA ALA A 130 -4.30 0.12 -5.09
C ALA A 130 -3.48 -1.17 -5.26
N TYR A 131 -2.46 -1.36 -4.40
CA TYR A 131 -1.68 -2.59 -4.38
C TYR A 131 -2.53 -3.80 -3.94
N MET A 132 -3.34 -3.63 -2.88
CA MET A 132 -4.26 -4.66 -2.37
C MET A 132 -5.26 -5.12 -3.44
N LEU A 133 -5.77 -4.17 -4.23
CA LEU A 133 -6.69 -4.42 -5.35
C LEU A 133 -5.98 -4.85 -6.64
N GLN A 134 -4.66 -4.98 -6.63
CA GLN A 134 -3.84 -5.34 -7.79
C GLN A 134 -4.04 -4.41 -9.00
N VAL A 135 -4.25 -3.11 -8.75
CA VAL A 135 -4.45 -2.10 -9.81
C VAL A 135 -3.28 -2.08 -10.80
N HIS A 136 -2.06 -2.28 -10.30
CA HIS A 136 -0.83 -2.38 -11.11
C HIS A 136 -0.81 -3.56 -12.10
N ARG A 137 -1.73 -4.52 -11.98
CA ARG A 137 -1.88 -5.67 -12.89
C ARG A 137 -3.01 -5.49 -13.90
N LEU A 138 -3.79 -4.42 -13.78
CA LEU A 138 -4.87 -4.15 -14.71
C LEU A 138 -4.28 -3.91 -16.10
N ARG A 139 -4.91 -4.53 -17.09
CA ARG A 139 -4.57 -4.30 -18.49
C ARG A 139 -5.30 -3.04 -19.00
N PRO A 140 -4.67 -2.26 -19.89
CA PRO A 140 -5.36 -1.16 -20.55
C PRO A 140 -6.65 -1.65 -21.20
N LYS A 141 -7.74 -0.89 -21.04
CA LYS A 141 -9.04 -1.21 -21.62
C LYS A 141 -8.90 -1.15 -23.15
N GLY A 142 -9.05 -2.30 -23.83
CA GLY A 142 -8.86 -2.42 -25.28
C GLY A 142 -7.52 -3.03 -25.72
N ALA A 143 -6.63 -3.38 -24.78
CA ALA A 143 -5.48 -4.22 -25.10
C ALA A 143 -5.98 -5.62 -25.50
N THR A 144 -5.90 -5.95 -26.78
CA THR A 144 -6.13 -7.31 -27.26
C THR A 144 -5.12 -8.24 -26.61
N ASP A 145 -5.55 -9.46 -26.26
CA ASP A 145 -4.63 -10.56 -25.99
C ASP A 145 -3.81 -10.77 -27.27
N GLN A 146 -2.64 -10.13 -27.35
CA GLN A 146 -1.61 -10.68 -28.20
C GLN A 146 -1.32 -12.05 -27.63
N ALA A 147 -1.81 -13.07 -28.33
CA ALA A 147 -1.58 -14.46 -27.99
C ALA A 147 -0.09 -14.60 -27.65
N VAL A 148 0.21 -14.89 -26.39
CA VAL A 148 1.54 -15.27 -25.94
C VAL A 148 1.87 -16.55 -26.69
N THR A 149 2.43 -16.39 -27.89
CA THR A 149 2.78 -17.47 -28.79
C THR A 149 4.16 -17.92 -28.36
N GLY A 150 4.20 -18.61 -27.22
CA GLY A 150 5.40 -19.15 -26.61
C GLY A 150 5.01 -20.26 -25.66
N ARG A 151 4.90 -21.47 -26.20
CA ARG A 151 4.57 -22.68 -25.42
C ARG A 151 5.53 -22.84 -24.25
N ARG A 152 4.93 -23.13 -23.09
CA ARG A 152 5.59 -23.61 -21.87
C ARG A 152 6.38 -24.88 -22.16
N VAL A 153 7.72 -24.83 -22.12
CA VAL A 153 8.56 -26.04 -22.14
C VAL A 153 8.73 -26.52 -20.71
N ILE A 154 7.94 -27.52 -20.31
CA ILE A 154 8.13 -28.30 -19.09
C ILE A 154 9.00 -29.51 -19.42
N SER A 155 10.32 -29.29 -19.45
CA SER A 155 11.38 -30.28 -19.71
C SER A 155 11.47 -30.85 -21.14
N LYS A 156 12.72 -30.92 -21.63
CA LYS A 156 13.20 -31.96 -22.54
C LYS A 156 14.47 -32.53 -21.92
N GLY A 157 14.56 -33.86 -21.96
CA GLY A 157 15.44 -34.68 -21.14
C GLY A 157 16.93 -34.52 -21.43
N ILE A 158 17.70 -35.20 -20.60
CA ILE A 158 19.16 -35.31 -20.65
C ILE A 158 19.55 -36.01 -21.96
N GLU A 159 20.46 -35.40 -22.72
CA GLU A 159 21.20 -36.08 -23.78
C GLU A 159 22.63 -36.37 -23.29
N VAL A 160 23.05 -37.60 -23.56
CA VAL A 160 24.23 -38.33 -23.05
C VAL A 160 25.53 -37.79 -23.62
#